data_AF-A0A415USH2-F1
#
_entry.id   AF-A0A415USH2-F1
#
_cell.length_a   1.000
_cell.length_b   1.000
_cell.length_c   1.000
_cell.angle_alpha   90.00
_cell.angle_beta   90.00
_cell.angle_gamma   90.00
#
_symmetry.space_group_name_H-M   'P 1'
#
loop_
_entity.id
_entity.type
_entity.pdbx_description
1 polymer ?
#
loop_
_entity_poly.entity_id
_entity_poly.type
_entity_poly.pdbx_seq_one_letter_code
_entity_poly.pdbx_strand_id
1 'polypeptide(L)'
;MAFPIRKGVARSLRCMVAAILCVVALAVPARAFADTPAIAYDGNARQLTVSGATDSSGEPDLFLAFKDLMPGDVRDQQIEIRATGVKSQVRVFVRAVVDHETAHLLSPITLTASAGDASAGWLQTGTPGSVFAYPTQVATFASDGSTVLNLQLSVPTSVGNELADANKTIRWEITAEDDGEKIPVQSAGSKKPGLLGLVATGDSTLTLLLVLLTLAIIAFIAALLLSRRNKR
;
A
#
# COMPACT_ATOMS: atom_id res chain seq x y z
N MET A 1 -15.58 59.13 24.13
CA MET A 1 -16.24 57.86 23.79
C MET A 1 -15.29 57.07 22.90
N ALA A 2 -14.68 55.99 23.39
CA ALA A 2 -13.69 55.21 22.64
C ALA A 2 -14.21 53.77 22.47
N PHE A 3 -14.53 53.38 21.24
CA PHE A 3 -15.00 52.04 20.89
C PHE A 3 -13.83 51.04 20.81
N PRO A 4 -13.90 49.86 21.46
CA PRO A 4 -12.85 48.86 21.35
C PRO A 4 -13.12 47.93 20.16
N ILE A 5 -12.59 48.25 18.97
CA ILE A 5 -12.78 47.47 17.72
C ILE A 5 -11.81 46.26 17.62
N ARG A 6 -10.88 46.07 18.58
CA ARG A 6 -9.75 45.14 18.41
C ARG A 6 -10.05 43.65 18.67
N LYS A 7 -11.21 43.27 19.21
CA LYS A 7 -11.49 41.88 19.63
C LYS A 7 -12.19 41.01 18.56
N GLY A 8 -12.81 41.61 17.55
CA GLY A 8 -13.56 40.88 16.51
C GLY A 8 -12.66 40.24 15.44
N VAL A 9 -11.60 40.94 15.05
CA VAL A 9 -10.73 40.54 13.93
C VAL A 9 -9.93 39.27 14.24
N ALA A 10 -9.43 39.12 15.48
CA ALA A 10 -8.68 37.93 15.89
C ALA A 10 -9.55 36.66 15.99
N ARG A 11 -10.86 36.80 16.24
CA ARG A 11 -11.80 35.68 16.31
C ARG A 11 -12.24 35.23 14.91
N SER A 12 -12.45 36.18 14.01
CA SER A 12 -12.77 35.93 12.59
C SER A 12 -11.60 35.26 11.84
N LEU A 13 -10.36 35.70 12.06
CA LEU A 13 -9.18 35.10 11.44
C LEU A 13 -8.96 33.64 11.90
N ARG A 14 -9.22 33.33 13.18
CA ARG A 14 -9.14 31.96 13.71
C ARG A 14 -10.19 31.02 13.10
N CYS A 15 -11.40 31.51 12.84
CA CYS A 15 -12.44 30.74 12.16
C CYS A 15 -12.10 30.50 10.67
N MET A 16 -11.50 31.49 10.00
CA MET A 16 -11.08 31.34 8.60
C MET A 16 -9.92 30.34 8.45
N VAL A 17 -8.93 30.38 9.35
CA VAL A 17 -7.82 29.41 9.36
C VAL A 17 -8.31 27.99 9.65
N ALA A 18 -9.28 27.83 10.56
CA ALA A 18 -9.89 26.53 10.85
C ALA A 18 -10.69 25.98 9.65
N ALA A 19 -11.41 26.84 8.92
CA ALA A 19 -12.17 26.44 7.73
C ALA A 19 -11.25 26.01 6.58
N ILE A 20 -10.13 26.71 6.36
CA ILE A 20 -9.14 26.35 5.33
C ILE A 20 -8.45 25.03 5.69
N LEU A 21 -8.14 24.78 6.96
CA LEU A 21 -7.61 23.51 7.45
C LEU A 21 -8.59 22.34 7.24
N CYS A 22 -9.89 22.54 7.45
CA CYS A 22 -10.91 21.53 7.20
C CYS A 22 -11.07 21.19 5.71
N VAL A 23 -10.97 22.18 4.82
CA VAL A 23 -11.07 21.95 3.37
C VAL A 23 -9.83 21.23 2.82
N VAL A 24 -8.63 21.52 3.35
CA VAL A 24 -7.41 20.77 3.01
C VAL A 24 -7.46 19.34 3.52
N ALA A 25 -8.09 19.08 4.68
CA ALA A 25 -8.29 17.73 5.20
C ALA A 25 -9.32 16.91 4.39
N LEU A 26 -10.28 17.57 3.74
CA LEU A 26 -11.30 16.93 2.87
C LEU A 26 -10.85 16.74 1.43
N ALA A 27 -9.78 17.40 0.99
CA ALA A 27 -9.21 17.28 -0.36
C ALA A 27 -8.22 16.12 -0.49
N VAL A 28 -7.82 15.47 0.61
CA VAL A 28 -7.10 14.21 0.56
C VAL A 28 -8.15 13.12 0.36
N PRO A 29 -8.18 12.39 -0.77
CA PRO A 29 -9.01 11.20 -0.86
C PRO A 29 -8.61 10.31 0.32
N ALA A 30 -9.56 10.11 1.24
CA ALA A 30 -9.41 9.16 2.33
C ALA A 30 -9.35 7.78 1.70
N ARG A 31 -8.14 7.37 1.28
CA ARG A 31 -7.84 5.99 0.99
C ARG A 31 -7.98 5.28 2.33
N ALA A 32 -9.07 4.54 2.48
CA ALA A 32 -9.24 3.63 3.58
C ALA A 32 -8.17 2.54 3.43
N PHE A 33 -6.98 2.79 3.98
CA PHE A 33 -5.92 1.80 4.07
C PHE A 33 -6.27 0.84 5.21
N ALA A 34 -7.16 -0.10 4.93
CA ALA A 34 -7.31 -1.31 5.71
C ALA A 34 -6.85 -2.48 4.82
N ASP A 35 -5.81 -3.20 5.27
CA ASP A 35 -5.23 -4.40 4.65
C ASP A 35 -5.02 -4.36 3.12
N THR A 36 -4.61 -3.20 2.59
CA THR A 36 -4.19 -3.13 1.19
C THR A 36 -2.94 -3.99 1.00
N PRO A 37 -2.96 -5.01 0.12
CA PRO A 37 -1.79 -5.82 -0.14
C PRO A 37 -0.65 -4.93 -0.65
N ALA A 38 0.56 -5.16 -0.14
CA ALA A 38 1.70 -4.32 -0.42
C ALA A 38 2.97 -5.13 -0.69
N ILE A 39 3.78 -4.62 -1.61
CA ILE A 39 5.13 -5.07 -1.93
C ILE A 39 6.07 -3.96 -1.48
N ALA A 40 6.91 -4.23 -0.49
CA ALA A 40 7.79 -3.23 0.11
C ALA A 40 9.26 -3.61 -0.09
N TYR A 41 10.02 -2.68 -0.65
CA TYR A 41 11.47 -2.77 -0.78
C TYR A 41 12.17 -1.84 0.22
N ASP A 42 13.08 -2.39 1.02
CA ASP A 42 13.98 -1.65 1.90
C ASP A 42 15.41 -1.74 1.37
N GLY A 43 15.93 -0.64 0.81
CA GLY A 43 17.29 -0.55 0.29
C GLY A 43 18.38 -0.46 1.36
N ASN A 44 18.03 -0.18 2.62
CA ASN A 44 19.00 -0.27 3.73
C ASN A 44 19.24 -1.72 4.13
N ALA A 45 18.16 -2.51 4.20
CA ALA A 45 18.20 -3.94 4.49
C ALA A 45 18.48 -4.80 3.25
N ARG A 46 18.37 -4.22 2.04
CA ARG A 46 18.33 -4.92 0.75
C ARG A 46 17.33 -6.07 0.76
N GLN A 47 16.13 -5.77 1.24
CA GLN A 47 15.08 -6.76 1.47
C GLN A 47 13.81 -6.38 0.73
N LEU A 48 13.17 -7.38 0.12
CA LEU A 48 11.84 -7.27 -0.45
C LEU A 48 10.86 -8.09 0.38
N THR A 49 9.77 -7.46 0.80
CA THR A 49 8.72 -8.09 1.62
C THR A 49 7.36 -7.91 0.96
N VAL A 50 6.46 -8.84 1.32
CA VAL A 50 5.07 -8.82 0.92
C VAL A 50 4.23 -8.80 2.18
N SER A 51 3.21 -7.96 2.21
CA SER A 51 2.24 -7.86 3.28
C SER A 51 0.83 -7.77 2.72
N GLY A 52 -0.15 -8.19 3.49
CA GLY A 52 -1.56 -8.23 3.09
C GLY A 52 -2.33 -9.10 4.07
N ALA A 53 -3.64 -9.24 3.86
CA ALA A 53 -4.39 -10.20 4.64
C ALA A 53 -3.85 -11.61 4.38
N THR A 54 -3.82 -12.40 5.44
CA THR A 54 -3.19 -13.70 5.46
C THR A 54 -4.18 -14.76 5.00
N ASP A 55 -3.74 -15.71 4.19
CA ASP A 55 -4.55 -16.87 3.89
C ASP A 55 -4.55 -17.89 5.06
N SER A 56 -5.22 -19.02 4.88
CA SER A 56 -5.24 -20.09 5.90
C SER A 56 -3.87 -20.69 6.22
N SER A 57 -2.84 -20.43 5.40
CA SER A 57 -1.47 -20.91 5.60
C SER A 57 -0.63 -20.02 6.51
N GLY A 58 -1.09 -18.81 6.84
CA GLY A 58 -0.30 -17.88 7.62
C GLY A 58 0.63 -16.99 6.78
N GLU A 59 0.62 -17.15 5.44
CA GLU A 59 1.38 -16.31 4.52
C GLU A 59 0.52 -15.16 3.94
N PRO A 60 1.13 -13.99 3.66
CA PRO A 60 0.43 -12.87 3.04
C PRO A 60 -0.12 -13.20 1.66
N ASP A 61 -1.39 -12.90 1.42
CA ASP A 61 -2.03 -13.07 0.12
C ASP A 61 -2.22 -11.72 -0.59
N LEU A 62 -1.64 -11.62 -1.79
CA LEU A 62 -1.69 -10.44 -2.62
C LEU A 62 -2.95 -10.35 -3.48
N PHE A 63 -3.80 -11.38 -3.59
CA PHE A 63 -4.88 -11.46 -4.59
C PHE A 63 -6.23 -11.91 -3.99
N LEU A 64 -6.52 -11.47 -2.77
CA LEU A 64 -7.73 -11.84 -2.02
C LEU A 64 -9.05 -11.56 -2.77
N ALA A 65 -9.12 -10.46 -3.52
CA ALA A 65 -10.33 -10.06 -4.26
C ALA A 65 -10.66 -10.99 -5.43
N PHE A 66 -9.71 -11.84 -5.83
CA PHE A 66 -9.81 -12.76 -6.97
C PHE A 66 -10.12 -14.20 -6.56
N LYS A 67 -10.73 -14.38 -5.38
CA LYS A 67 -11.26 -15.65 -4.88
C LYS A 67 -12.78 -15.70 -4.99
N ASP A 68 -13.31 -16.92 -4.96
CA ASP A 68 -14.75 -17.21 -4.97
C ASP A 68 -15.47 -16.49 -6.12
N LEU A 69 -14.86 -16.58 -7.31
CA LEU A 69 -15.33 -15.90 -8.52
C LEU A 69 -16.50 -16.64 -9.13
N MET A 70 -17.50 -15.87 -9.58
CA MET A 70 -18.66 -16.37 -10.29
C MET A 70 -18.65 -15.92 -11.75
N PRO A 71 -19.23 -16.68 -12.68
CA PRO A 71 -19.42 -16.23 -14.05
C PRO A 71 -20.14 -14.87 -14.11
N GLY A 72 -19.56 -13.91 -14.83
CA GLY A 72 -20.04 -12.52 -14.90
C GLY A 72 -19.38 -11.57 -13.91
N ASP A 73 -18.54 -12.05 -12.98
CA ASP A 73 -17.85 -11.19 -12.03
C ASP A 73 -16.85 -10.24 -12.72
N VAL A 74 -16.82 -9.01 -12.21
CA VAL A 74 -15.75 -8.04 -12.45
C VAL A 74 -15.24 -7.59 -11.09
N ARG A 75 -13.97 -7.87 -10.80
CA ARG A 75 -13.34 -7.56 -9.50
C ARG A 75 -12.13 -6.67 -9.73
N ASP A 76 -12.05 -5.59 -8.95
CA ASP A 76 -10.89 -4.70 -8.93
C ASP A 76 -10.10 -4.92 -7.65
N GLN A 77 -8.77 -4.83 -7.75
CA GLN A 77 -7.89 -4.84 -6.61
C GLN A 77 -6.67 -3.94 -6.82
N GLN A 78 -6.24 -3.29 -5.75
CA GLN A 78 -5.03 -2.47 -5.73
C GLN A 78 -3.97 -3.15 -4.89
N ILE A 79 -2.73 -3.14 -5.39
CA ILE A 79 -1.54 -3.55 -4.65
C ILE A 79 -0.62 -2.33 -4.55
N GLU A 80 -0.24 -1.95 -3.34
CA GLU A 80 0.74 -0.89 -3.12
C GLU A 80 2.15 -1.44 -3.38
N ILE A 81 2.98 -0.67 -4.08
CA ILE A 81 4.40 -0.98 -4.27
C ILE A 81 5.18 0.19 -3.70
N ARG A 82 6.00 -0.08 -2.68
CA ARG A 82 6.75 0.95 -1.95
C ARG A 82 8.24 0.64 -1.96
N ALA A 83 9.04 1.69 -2.12
CA ALA A 83 10.49 1.61 -1.97
C ALA A 83 10.97 2.66 -0.95
N THR A 84 11.84 2.24 -0.04
CA THR A 84 12.46 3.09 0.99
C THR A 84 13.95 2.82 1.08
N GLY A 85 14.74 3.82 1.50
CA GLY A 85 16.20 3.69 1.55
C GLY A 85 16.83 3.52 0.16
N VAL A 86 16.20 4.07 -0.87
CA VAL A 86 16.62 3.98 -2.26
C VAL A 86 17.88 4.83 -2.47
N LYS A 87 19.01 4.17 -2.70
CA LYS A 87 20.31 4.82 -2.99
C LYS A 87 20.62 4.88 -4.48
N SER A 88 20.09 3.93 -5.24
CA SER A 88 20.24 3.78 -6.68
C SER A 88 18.86 3.48 -7.30
N GLN A 89 18.75 3.46 -8.62
CA GLN A 89 17.46 3.14 -9.25
C GLN A 89 17.02 1.70 -8.90
N VAL A 90 15.82 1.58 -8.33
CA VAL A 90 15.20 0.28 -8.01
C VAL A 90 14.08 -0.01 -9.00
N ARG A 91 14.04 -1.23 -9.52
CA ARG A 91 12.96 -1.72 -10.41
C ARG A 91 12.29 -2.92 -9.77
N VAL A 92 10.96 -2.95 -9.77
CA VAL A 92 10.20 -4.09 -9.23
C VAL A 92 9.57 -4.85 -10.38
N PHE A 93 9.77 -6.16 -10.38
CA PHE A 93 9.26 -7.09 -11.38
C PHE A 93 8.33 -8.12 -10.74
N VAL A 94 7.27 -8.46 -11.49
CA VAL A 94 6.30 -9.49 -11.12
C VAL A 94 6.23 -10.52 -12.23
N ARG A 95 6.13 -11.80 -11.85
CA ARG A 95 5.93 -12.94 -12.74
C ARG A 95 4.92 -13.90 -12.14
N ALA A 96 3.96 -14.34 -12.95
CA ALA A 96 3.09 -15.47 -12.65
C ALA A 96 3.71 -16.75 -13.20
N VAL A 97 3.79 -17.78 -12.36
CA VAL A 97 4.15 -19.13 -12.78
C VAL A 97 2.91 -20.02 -12.69
N VAL A 98 2.45 -20.42 -13.86
CA VAL A 98 1.22 -21.18 -14.07
C VAL A 98 1.56 -22.41 -14.91
N ASP A 99 1.08 -23.59 -14.50
CA ASP A 99 1.22 -24.81 -15.30
C ASP A 99 0.26 -24.81 -16.50
N HIS A 100 0.50 -25.72 -17.45
CA HIS A 100 -0.26 -25.75 -18.70
C HIS A 100 -1.76 -26.00 -18.50
N GLU A 101 -2.14 -26.86 -17.55
CA GLU A 101 -3.56 -27.16 -17.30
C GLU A 101 -4.26 -25.97 -16.67
N THR A 102 -3.64 -25.36 -15.65
CA THR A 102 -4.17 -24.15 -15.03
C THR A 102 -4.28 -23.00 -16.04
N ALA A 103 -3.30 -22.83 -16.92
CA ALA A 103 -3.35 -21.81 -17.97
C ALA A 103 -4.51 -22.03 -18.95
N HIS A 104 -4.79 -23.29 -19.31
CA HIS A 104 -5.92 -23.62 -20.17
C HIS A 104 -7.26 -23.34 -19.48
N LEU A 105 -7.41 -23.71 -18.21
CA LEU A 105 -8.62 -23.45 -17.42
C LEU A 105 -8.87 -21.95 -17.20
N LEU A 106 -7.81 -21.17 -16.99
CA LEU A 106 -7.92 -19.72 -16.81
C LEU A 106 -8.01 -18.95 -18.13
N SER A 107 -7.95 -19.62 -19.28
CA SER A 107 -8.00 -18.98 -20.59
C SER A 107 -9.25 -18.14 -20.88
N PRO A 108 -10.45 -18.46 -20.33
CA PRO A 108 -11.63 -17.61 -20.51
C PRO A 108 -11.57 -16.34 -19.65
N ILE A 109 -10.79 -16.32 -18.56
CA ILE A 109 -10.73 -15.20 -17.64
C ILE A 109 -9.79 -14.12 -18.19
N THR A 110 -10.21 -12.86 -18.10
CA THR A 110 -9.38 -11.71 -18.47
C THR A 110 -8.85 -11.02 -17.21
N LEU A 111 -7.54 -10.80 -17.16
CA LEU A 111 -6.85 -9.96 -16.20
C LEU A 111 -6.29 -8.72 -16.93
N THR A 112 -6.57 -7.55 -16.38
CA THR A 112 -6.01 -6.27 -16.80
C THR A 112 -5.16 -5.72 -15.67
N ALA A 113 -3.90 -5.41 -15.95
CA ALA A 113 -2.96 -4.82 -15.01
C ALA A 113 -2.51 -3.44 -15.48
N SER A 114 -2.44 -2.48 -14.57
CA SER A 114 -1.92 -1.14 -14.85
C SER A 114 -1.21 -0.56 -13.63
N ALA A 115 -0.13 0.20 -13.85
CA ALA A 115 0.62 0.83 -12.78
C ALA A 115 0.49 2.35 -12.81
N GLY A 116 0.39 2.97 -11.64
CA GLY A 116 0.35 4.43 -11.49
C GLY A 116 1.73 5.08 -11.64
N ASP A 117 1.77 6.16 -12.42
CA ASP A 117 2.66 7.32 -12.26
C ASP A 117 4.17 7.16 -12.54
N ALA A 118 4.74 5.95 -12.59
CA ALA A 118 6.17 5.73 -12.90
C ALA A 118 6.43 5.16 -14.31
N SER A 119 5.44 4.48 -14.89
CA SER A 119 5.48 3.97 -16.26
C SER A 119 4.29 4.55 -17.01
N ALA A 120 4.51 5.66 -17.70
CA ALA A 120 3.51 6.35 -18.51
C ALA A 120 2.67 5.35 -19.33
N GLY A 121 1.43 5.10 -18.91
CA GLY A 121 0.47 4.28 -19.65
C GLY A 121 0.78 2.79 -19.72
N TRP A 122 1.53 2.20 -18.76
CA TRP A 122 1.71 0.75 -18.75
C TRP A 122 0.39 0.05 -18.39
N LEU A 123 -0.21 -0.58 -19.40
CA LEU A 123 -1.43 -1.38 -19.34
C LEU A 123 -1.14 -2.71 -20.04
N GLN A 124 -1.47 -3.82 -19.39
CA GLN A 124 -1.41 -5.16 -19.98
C GLN A 124 -2.75 -5.85 -19.75
N THR A 125 -3.33 -6.41 -20.82
CA THR A 125 -4.57 -7.18 -20.76
C THR A 125 -4.33 -8.55 -21.39
N GLY A 126 -4.76 -9.60 -20.70
CA GLY A 126 -4.62 -10.97 -21.14
C GLY A 126 -5.28 -11.93 -20.16
N THR A 127 -4.86 -13.19 -20.17
CA THR A 127 -5.27 -14.16 -19.15
C THR A 127 -4.41 -14.02 -17.90
N PRO A 128 -4.86 -14.46 -16.71
CA PRO A 128 -4.04 -14.41 -15.49
C PRO A 128 -2.65 -15.04 -15.64
N GLY A 129 -2.52 -16.09 -16.46
CA GLY A 129 -1.24 -16.73 -16.75
C GLY A 129 -0.38 -16.05 -17.81
N SER A 130 -0.94 -15.17 -18.65
CA SER A 130 -0.20 -14.52 -19.75
C SER A 130 0.26 -13.10 -19.42
N VAL A 131 -0.53 -12.32 -18.67
CA VAL A 131 -0.22 -10.92 -18.30
C VAL A 131 1.15 -10.80 -17.62
N PHE A 132 1.52 -11.81 -16.84
CA PHE A 132 2.79 -11.87 -16.12
C PHE A 132 3.61 -13.14 -16.45
N ALA A 133 3.46 -13.72 -17.64
CA ALA A 133 4.19 -14.95 -18.02
C ALA A 133 5.73 -14.79 -17.92
N TYR A 134 6.20 -13.57 -18.20
CA TYR A 134 7.60 -13.16 -18.08
C TYR A 134 7.75 -12.11 -16.97
N PRO A 135 8.96 -11.97 -16.38
CA PRO A 135 9.24 -10.90 -15.42
C PRO A 135 8.89 -9.54 -16.02
N THR A 136 7.82 -8.94 -15.50
CA THR A 136 7.29 -7.69 -16.04
C THR A 136 7.51 -6.58 -15.04
N GLN A 137 8.11 -5.48 -15.50
CA GLN A 137 8.43 -4.34 -14.65
C GLN A 137 7.15 -3.59 -14.31
N VAL A 138 6.77 -3.59 -13.04
CA VAL A 138 5.54 -2.95 -12.54
C VAL A 138 5.81 -1.60 -11.87
N ALA A 139 7.05 -1.35 -11.43
CA ALA A 139 7.42 -0.08 -10.81
C ALA A 139 8.90 0.25 -11.02
N THR A 140 9.22 1.55 -10.95
CA THR A 140 10.59 2.07 -10.92
C THR A 140 10.68 3.23 -9.97
N PHE A 141 11.70 3.21 -9.11
CA PHE A 141 11.94 4.22 -8.09
C PHE A 141 13.36 4.76 -8.24
N ALA A 142 13.48 6.07 -8.48
CA ALA A 142 14.77 6.78 -8.44
C ALA A 142 15.09 7.32 -7.04
N SER A 143 14.08 7.37 -6.17
CA SER A 143 14.14 7.78 -4.76
C SER A 143 13.03 7.06 -4.01
N ASP A 144 12.99 7.22 -2.68
CA ASP A 144 11.90 6.74 -1.85
C ASP A 144 10.54 7.20 -2.41
N GLY A 145 9.58 6.28 -2.45
CA GLY A 145 8.29 6.52 -3.09
C GLY A 145 7.35 5.34 -2.99
N SER A 146 6.12 5.56 -3.43
CA SER A 146 5.08 4.54 -3.52
C SER A 146 4.31 4.72 -4.84
N THR A 147 3.90 3.60 -5.42
CA THR A 147 3.00 3.53 -6.56
C THR A 147 1.95 2.44 -6.32
N VAL A 148 0.88 2.45 -7.11
CA VAL A 148 -0.20 1.48 -7.03
C VAL A 148 -0.26 0.68 -8.32
N LEU A 149 -0.23 -0.65 -8.18
CA LEU A 149 -0.58 -1.59 -9.22
C LEU A 149 -2.08 -1.89 -9.12
N ASN A 150 -2.84 -1.46 -10.12
CA ASN A 150 -4.26 -1.73 -10.26
C ASN A 150 -4.44 -3.00 -11.10
N LEU A 151 -5.25 -3.92 -10.60
CA LEU A 151 -5.60 -5.16 -11.25
C LEU A 151 -7.12 -5.24 -11.36
N GLN A 152 -7.61 -5.59 -12.54
CA GLN A 152 -9.01 -5.86 -12.80
C GLN A 152 -9.16 -7.24 -13.41
N LEU A 153 -9.95 -8.09 -12.78
CA LEU A 153 -10.26 -9.43 -13.24
C LEU A 153 -11.71 -9.48 -13.73
N SER A 154 -11.94 -10.04 -14.91
CA SER A 154 -13.26 -10.25 -15.48
C SER A 154 -13.46 -11.71 -15.87
N VAL A 155 -14.54 -12.30 -15.36
CA VAL A 155 -14.96 -13.66 -15.66
C VAL A 155 -16.15 -13.60 -16.62
N PRO A 156 -16.06 -14.11 -17.86
CA PRO A 156 -17.18 -14.05 -18.78
C PRO A 156 -18.35 -14.94 -18.32
N THR A 157 -19.57 -14.55 -18.68
CA THR A 157 -20.79 -15.32 -18.38
C THR A 157 -20.91 -16.62 -19.18
N SER A 158 -20.09 -16.79 -20.21
CA SER A 158 -20.02 -18.03 -21.02
C SER A 158 -19.22 -19.14 -20.35
N VAL A 159 -18.54 -18.85 -19.24
CA VAL A 159 -17.87 -19.86 -18.43
C VAL A 159 -18.94 -20.69 -17.73
N GLY A 160 -18.96 -21.99 -18.01
CA GLY A 160 -19.88 -22.93 -17.41
C GLY A 160 -19.38 -23.46 -16.05
N ASN A 161 -20.00 -24.55 -15.60
CA ASN A 161 -19.70 -25.17 -14.30
C ASN A 161 -18.26 -25.73 -14.20
N GLU A 162 -17.54 -25.85 -15.32
CA GLU A 162 -16.15 -26.33 -15.35
C GLU A 162 -15.19 -25.47 -14.53
N LEU A 163 -15.51 -24.20 -14.30
CA LEU A 163 -14.71 -23.28 -13.50
C LEU A 163 -15.35 -22.96 -12.13
N ALA A 164 -16.63 -23.28 -11.94
CA ALA A 164 -17.39 -22.94 -10.73
C ALA A 164 -16.87 -23.66 -9.47
N ASP A 165 -16.31 -24.86 -9.61
CA ASP A 165 -15.71 -25.63 -8.50
C ASP A 165 -14.17 -25.71 -8.62
N ALA A 166 -13.57 -24.99 -9.56
CA ALA A 166 -12.15 -25.05 -9.82
C ALA A 166 -11.36 -24.21 -8.80
N ASN A 167 -10.73 -24.87 -7.83
CA ASN A 167 -9.68 -24.23 -7.03
C ASN A 167 -8.33 -24.40 -7.73
N LYS A 168 -7.69 -23.29 -8.08
CA LYS A 168 -6.37 -23.25 -8.73
C LYS A 168 -5.50 -22.18 -8.11
N THR A 169 -4.23 -22.53 -7.90
CA THR A 169 -3.25 -21.65 -7.27
C THR A 169 -2.27 -21.14 -8.33
N ILE A 170 -2.12 -19.81 -8.40
CA ILE A 170 -1.07 -19.18 -9.19
C ILE A 170 0.10 -18.89 -8.27
N ARG A 171 1.30 -19.33 -8.64
CA ARG A 171 2.52 -18.99 -7.91
C ARG A 171 3.06 -17.67 -8.44
N TRP A 172 3.22 -16.69 -7.57
CA TRP A 172 3.75 -15.38 -7.94
C TRP A 172 5.21 -15.25 -7.51
N GLU A 173 6.06 -14.85 -8.44
CA GLU A 173 7.46 -14.52 -8.21
C GLU A 173 7.61 -13.00 -8.31
N ILE A 174 8.13 -12.38 -7.25
CA ILE A 174 8.34 -10.94 -7.20
C ILE A 174 9.81 -10.70 -6.86
N THR A 175 10.42 -9.80 -7.61
CA THR A 175 11.85 -9.48 -7.47
C THR A 175 12.06 -7.98 -7.59
N ALA A 176 12.92 -7.44 -6.75
CA ALA A 176 13.47 -6.10 -6.91
C ALA A 176 14.84 -6.18 -7.58
N GLU A 177 15.17 -5.23 -8.43
CA GLU A 177 16.51 -5.04 -8.97
C GLU A 177 17.05 -3.72 -8.43
N ASP A 178 18.17 -3.78 -7.70
CA ASP A 178 18.90 -2.61 -7.16
C ASP A 178 20.35 -2.71 -7.64
N ASP A 179 20.82 -1.69 -8.37
CA ASP A 179 22.16 -1.64 -8.96
C ASP A 179 22.53 -2.89 -9.80
N GLY A 180 21.54 -3.47 -10.49
CA GLY A 180 21.69 -4.68 -11.30
C GLY A 180 21.68 -5.99 -10.50
N GLU A 181 21.60 -5.94 -9.17
CA GLU A 181 21.46 -7.11 -8.30
C GLU A 181 19.97 -7.46 -8.12
N LYS A 182 19.61 -8.73 -8.31
CA LYS A 182 18.23 -9.22 -8.14
C LYS A 182 17.99 -9.69 -6.71
N ILE A 183 17.04 -9.05 -6.04
CA ILE A 183 16.63 -9.30 -4.67
C ILE A 183 15.24 -9.96 -4.70
N PRO A 184 15.11 -11.27 -4.41
CA PRO A 184 13.82 -11.95 -4.36
C PRO A 184 13.04 -11.59 -3.08
N VAL A 185 11.72 -11.82 -3.11
CA VAL A 185 10.89 -11.72 -1.89
C VAL A 185 11.40 -12.66 -0.80
N GLN A 186 11.49 -12.13 0.41
CA GLN A 186 11.72 -12.92 1.61
C GLN A 186 10.38 -13.40 2.19
N SER A 187 10.15 -14.72 2.18
CA SER A 187 9.00 -15.33 2.86
C SER A 187 9.06 -15.06 4.37
N ALA A 188 7.87 -14.90 4.98
CA ALA A 188 7.73 -14.64 6.41
C ALA A 188 8.35 -15.73 7.30
N GLY A 189 8.61 -16.92 6.75
CA GLY A 189 9.17 -18.09 7.44
C GLY A 189 10.70 -18.17 7.61
N SER A 190 11.53 -17.29 7.01
CA SER A 190 12.99 -17.36 7.25
C SER A 190 13.45 -16.44 8.39
N LYS A 191 12.84 -16.59 9.57
CA LYS A 191 13.50 -16.19 10.82
C LYS A 191 14.46 -17.29 11.21
N LYS A 192 15.75 -17.14 10.85
CA LYS A 192 16.79 -17.71 11.71
C LYS A 192 16.53 -17.17 13.12
N PRO A 193 16.42 -18.00 14.16
CA PRO A 193 16.16 -17.51 15.51
C PRO A 193 17.40 -16.73 15.96
N GLY A 194 17.35 -15.41 15.81
CA GLY A 194 18.30 -14.52 16.44
C GLY A 194 18.19 -14.70 17.94
N LEU A 195 19.33 -15.02 18.56
CA LEU A 195 19.52 -15.45 19.95
C LEU A 195 19.05 -14.43 21.02
N LEU A 196 18.40 -13.32 20.67
CA LEU A 196 17.81 -12.38 21.62
C LEU A 196 16.49 -11.84 21.05
N GLY A 197 15.38 -12.36 21.57
CA GLY A 197 14.01 -12.02 21.19
C GLY A 197 13.63 -10.58 21.51
N LEU A 198 14.10 -9.63 20.70
CA LEU A 198 13.56 -8.29 20.62
C LEU A 198 12.92 -8.13 19.25
N VAL A 199 11.60 -8.34 19.20
CA VAL A 199 10.74 -7.90 18.12
C VAL A 199 10.74 -6.38 18.15
N ALA A 200 11.46 -5.75 17.22
CA ALA A 200 11.29 -4.34 16.91
C ALA A 200 10.20 -4.21 15.84
N THR A 201 8.92 -4.18 16.27
CA THR A 201 7.82 -3.74 15.41
C THR A 201 7.94 -2.23 15.23
N GLY A 202 8.30 -1.82 14.01
CA GLY A 202 8.40 -0.43 13.59
C GLY A 202 7.02 0.22 13.48
N ASP A 203 6.49 0.71 14.59
CA ASP A 203 5.38 1.66 14.64
C ASP A 203 5.93 3.10 14.74
N SER A 204 6.47 3.60 13.64
CA SER A 204 6.95 4.99 13.56
C SER A 204 5.82 6.02 13.57
N THR A 205 4.59 5.61 13.27
CA THR A 205 3.40 6.46 13.23
C THR A 205 2.77 6.64 14.62
N LEU A 206 2.65 5.56 15.41
CA LEU A 206 2.17 5.66 16.80
C LEU A 206 3.18 6.38 17.69
N THR A 207 4.48 6.17 17.50
CA THR A 207 5.52 6.89 18.26
C THR A 207 5.51 8.38 17.95
N LEU A 208 5.38 8.77 16.68
CA LEU A 208 5.25 10.18 16.28
C LEU A 208 3.95 10.81 16.83
N LEU A 209 2.84 10.06 16.84
CA LEU A 209 1.57 10.52 17.39
C LEU A 209 1.63 10.70 18.92
N LEU A 210 2.30 9.79 19.63
CA LEU A 210 2.54 9.91 21.07
C LEU A 210 3.48 11.08 21.41
N VAL A 211 4.54 11.30 20.61
CA VAL A 211 5.45 12.44 20.78
C VAL A 211 4.70 13.77 20.54
N LEU A 212 3.85 13.86 19.51
CA LEU A 212 3.03 15.04 19.29
C LEU A 212 2.01 15.27 20.42
N LEU A 213 1.38 14.20 20.93
CA LEU A 213 0.42 14.28 22.03
C LEU A 213 1.07 14.80 23.31
N THR A 214 2.26 14.30 23.64
CA THR A 214 3.02 14.76 24.82
C THR A 214 3.45 16.21 24.71
N LEU A 215 3.92 16.66 23.54
CA LEU A 215 4.25 18.07 23.29
C LEU A 215 3.02 18.99 23.41
N ALA A 216 1.86 18.56 22.91
CA ALA A 216 0.60 19.30 23.04
C ALA A 216 0.16 19.45 24.49
N ILE A 217 0.28 18.39 25.31
CA ILE A 217 -0.04 18.43 26.74
C ILE A 217 0.89 19.39 27.49
N ILE A 218 2.19 19.36 27.21
CA ILE A 218 3.19 20.26 27.83
C ILE A 218 2.89 21.72 27.49
N ALA A 219 2.60 22.02 26.22
CA ALA A 219 2.26 23.37 25.78
C ALA A 219 0.96 23.88 26.44
N PHE A 220 -0.04 23.01 26.62
CA PHE A 220 -1.29 23.34 27.31
C PHE A 220 -1.08 23.66 28.80
N ILE A 221 -0.26 22.87 29.49
CA ILE A 221 0.10 23.11 30.90
C ILE A 221 0.86 24.43 31.05
N ALA A 222 1.82 24.71 30.16
CA ALA A 222 2.57 25.97 30.17
C ALA A 222 1.65 27.19 29.95
N ALA A 223 0.70 27.09 29.02
CA ALA A 223 -0.28 28.16 28.77
C ALA A 223 -1.19 28.41 29.98
N LEU A 224 -1.63 27.35 30.68
CA LEU A 224 -2.41 27.47 31.91
C LEU A 224 -1.61 28.11 33.05
N LEU A 225 -0.35 27.74 33.22
CA LEU A 225 0.52 28.33 34.24
C LEU A 225 0.79 29.82 33.96
N LEU A 226 1.08 30.19 32.71
CA LEU A 226 1.25 31.59 32.30
C LEU A 226 -0.04 32.40 32.46
N SER A 227 -1.20 31.82 32.13
CA SER A 227 -2.49 32.48 32.33
C SER A 227 -2.86 32.65 33.80
N ARG A 228 -2.43 31.76 34.70
CA ARG A 228 -2.62 31.90 36.15
C ARG A 228 -1.67 32.92 36.76
N ARG A 229 -0.45 33.01 36.23
CA ARG A 229 0.58 33.95 36.69
C ARG A 229 0.27 35.41 36.31
N ASN A 230 -0.45 35.62 35.21
CA ASN A 230 -0.91 36.94 34.77
C ASN A 230 -2.22 37.42 35.44
N LYS A 231 -2.74 36.65 36.42
CA LYS A 231 -3.95 36.97 37.20
C LYS A 231 -3.67 37.21 38.70
N ARG A 232 -2.41 37.09 39.13
CA ARG A 232 -1.92 37.61 40.41
C ARG A 232 -1.16 38.90 40.13
#